data_AF-E4XF54-F1
#
_entry.id   AF-E4XF54-F1
#
_cell.length_a   1.000
_cell.length_b   1.000
_cell.length_c   1.000
_cell.angle_alpha   90.00
_cell.angle_beta   90.00
_cell.angle_gamma   90.00
#
_symmetry.space_group_name_H-M   'P 1'
#
loop_
_entity.id
_entity.type
_entity.pdbx_description
1 polymer ?
#
loop_
_entity_poly.entity_id
_entity_poly.type
_entity_poly.pdbx_seq_one_letter_code
_entity_poly.pdbx_strand_id
1 'polypeptide(L)'
;MKFLAATVFALASAQAPSPTQACNNCIGFNDAVLNMCELNDKMPQTWANEVQNWCNANGGSTNECTILYPTFFTGILGTFLNDTAQAQCSELTYCQNTYASDSASPFSPPTPIEHCTPCKNYMTDLANIAKFDPTHFHQIYTVAINWGCAGLPNFEQKACYSKFRNDDNEKSITDFIASIDPKDACEWLYFC
;
A
#
# COMPACT_ATOMS: atom_id res chain seq x y z
N MET A 1 -8.31 26.05 51.22
CA MET A 1 -8.76 25.80 49.84
C MET A 1 -7.56 25.91 48.92
N LYS A 2 -7.02 24.80 48.40
CA LYS A 2 -5.99 24.81 47.35
C LYS A 2 -6.38 23.75 46.32
N PHE A 3 -6.48 24.21 45.08
CA PHE A 3 -7.02 23.54 43.91
C PHE A 3 -6.24 22.27 43.54
N LEU A 4 -6.97 21.18 43.29
CA LEU A 4 -6.52 20.01 42.54
C LEU A 4 -6.41 20.40 41.06
N ALA A 5 -5.19 20.51 40.55
CA ALA A 5 -4.94 20.59 39.11
C ALA A 5 -5.06 19.17 38.53
N ALA A 6 -6.21 18.87 37.93
CA ALA A 6 -6.38 17.68 37.11
C ALA A 6 -5.63 17.89 35.79
N THR A 7 -4.45 17.29 35.67
CA THR A 7 -3.78 17.05 34.39
C THR A 7 -4.66 16.12 33.56
N VAL A 8 -5.47 16.71 32.68
CA VAL A 8 -6.04 15.99 31.54
C VAL A 8 -4.88 15.75 30.58
N PHE A 9 -4.18 14.62 30.77
CA PHE A 9 -3.43 14.03 29.68
C PHE A 9 -4.48 13.68 28.62
N ALA A 10 -4.59 14.51 27.59
CA ALA A 10 -5.23 14.09 26.36
C ALA A 10 -4.44 12.87 25.87
N LEU A 11 -4.97 11.68 26.16
CA LEU A 11 -4.65 10.49 25.40
C LEU A 11 -4.94 10.89 23.96
N ALA A 12 -3.90 11.19 23.18
CA ALA A 12 -3.99 11.11 21.75
C ALA A 12 -4.35 9.65 21.48
N SER A 13 -5.65 9.34 21.48
CA SER A 13 -6.16 8.04 21.12
C SER A 13 -5.57 7.77 19.75
N ALA A 14 -4.74 6.73 19.68
CA ALA A 14 -4.28 6.22 18.41
C ALA A 14 -5.55 5.84 17.63
N GLN A 15 -5.77 6.55 16.52
CA GLN A 15 -7.01 6.54 15.74
C GLN A 15 -6.62 6.26 14.29
N ALA A 16 -7.52 5.62 13.56
CA ALA A 16 -7.43 5.59 12.11
C ALA A 16 -7.36 7.04 11.55
N PRO A 17 -6.66 7.26 10.43
CA PRO A 17 -6.60 8.58 9.81
C PRO A 17 -7.99 9.07 9.41
N SER A 18 -8.18 10.39 9.36
CA SER A 18 -9.41 10.94 8.78
C SER A 18 -9.51 10.58 7.30
N PRO A 19 -10.72 10.40 6.72
CA PRO A 19 -10.87 10.08 5.30
C PRO A 19 -10.13 11.03 4.36
N THR A 20 -10.14 12.34 4.67
CA THR A 20 -9.39 13.34 3.89
C THR A 20 -7.88 13.13 3.96
N GLN A 21 -7.34 12.84 5.14
CA GLN A 21 -5.92 12.55 5.32
C GLN A 21 -5.53 11.29 4.56
N ALA A 22 -6.30 10.21 4.74
CA ALA A 22 -6.05 8.91 4.12
C ALA A 22 -6.05 9.01 2.58
N CYS A 23 -7.01 9.75 2.01
CA CYS A 23 -7.08 10.03 0.57
C CYS A 23 -5.85 10.81 0.06
N ASN A 24 -5.52 11.94 0.70
CA ASN A 24 -4.38 12.77 0.29
C ASN A 24 -3.05 12.02 0.36
N ASN A 25 -2.85 11.21 1.42
CA ASN A 25 -1.64 10.43 1.61
C ASN A 25 -1.54 9.29 0.59
N CYS A 26 -2.65 8.64 0.26
CA CYS A 26 -2.69 7.65 -0.83
C CYS A 26 -2.31 8.27 -2.18
N ILE A 27 -2.89 9.44 -2.52
CA ILE A 27 -2.59 10.13 -3.79
C ILE A 27 -1.12 10.50 -3.86
N GLY A 28 -0.58 11.11 -2.80
CA GLY A 28 0.83 11.48 -2.74
C GLY A 28 1.77 10.29 -2.87
N PHE A 29 1.42 9.13 -2.29
CA PHE A 29 2.19 7.90 -2.46
C PHE A 29 2.16 7.38 -3.89
N ASN A 30 0.98 7.36 -4.53
CA ASN A 30 0.87 6.93 -5.93
C ASN A 30 1.65 7.85 -6.88
N ASP A 31 1.58 9.16 -6.67
CA ASP A 31 2.38 10.12 -7.44
C ASP A 31 3.89 9.88 -7.26
N ALA A 32 4.32 9.50 -6.05
CA ALA A 32 5.71 9.14 -5.79
C ALA A 32 6.11 7.81 -6.47
N VAL A 33 5.25 6.79 -6.47
CA VAL A 33 5.45 5.53 -7.20
C VAL A 33 5.61 5.80 -8.70
N LEU A 34 4.72 6.61 -9.27
CA LEU A 34 4.74 6.99 -10.68
C LEU A 34 6.04 7.72 -11.03
N ASN A 35 6.43 8.71 -10.20
CA ASN A 35 7.66 9.46 -10.42
C ASN A 35 8.91 8.58 -10.33
N MET A 36 8.97 7.64 -9.39
CA MET A 36 10.09 6.69 -9.28
C MET A 36 10.21 5.80 -10.52
N CYS A 37 9.08 5.31 -11.04
CA CYS A 37 9.07 4.49 -12.25
C CYS A 37 9.43 5.29 -13.51
N GLU A 38 9.10 6.58 -13.56
CA GLU A 38 9.51 7.48 -14.65
C GLU A 38 11.02 7.79 -14.60
N LEU A 39 11.57 8.03 -13.40
CA LEU A 39 13.00 8.32 -13.22
C LEU A 39 13.88 7.09 -13.44
N ASN A 40 13.34 5.89 -13.21
CA ASN A 40 14.03 4.62 -13.41
C ASN A 40 13.05 3.54 -13.88
N ASP A 41 13.07 3.28 -15.19
CA ASP A 41 12.21 2.30 -15.88
C ASP A 41 12.39 0.85 -15.37
N LYS A 42 13.46 0.58 -14.62
CA LYS A 42 13.73 -0.72 -14.01
C LYS A 42 13.17 -0.86 -12.59
N MET A 43 12.59 0.18 -11.98
CA MET A 43 12.06 0.08 -10.61
C MET A 43 11.05 -1.06 -10.41
N PRO A 44 10.07 -1.29 -11.31
CA PRO A 44 9.18 -2.43 -11.19
C PRO A 44 9.92 -3.78 -11.13
N GLN A 45 10.97 -3.94 -11.94
CA GLN A 45 11.80 -5.15 -11.95
C GLN A 45 12.64 -5.27 -10.68
N THR A 46 13.21 -4.16 -10.19
CA THR A 46 13.97 -4.11 -8.93
C THR A 46 13.11 -4.60 -7.78
N TRP A 47 11.92 -4.03 -7.61
CA TRP A 47 11.02 -4.43 -6.54
C TRP A 47 10.51 -5.87 -6.69
N ALA A 48 10.22 -6.34 -7.91
CA ALA A 48 9.85 -7.74 -8.14
C ALA A 48 10.99 -8.70 -7.74
N ASN A 49 12.25 -8.35 -8.02
CA ASN A 49 13.41 -9.12 -7.59
C ASN A 49 13.57 -9.12 -6.07
N GLU A 50 13.31 -8.00 -5.39
CA GLU A 50 13.34 -7.96 -3.91
C GLU A 50 12.27 -8.85 -3.30
N VAL A 51 11.06 -8.84 -3.85
CA VAL A 51 9.98 -9.74 -3.43
C VAL A 51 10.36 -11.21 -3.63
N GLN A 52 10.98 -11.55 -4.76
CA GLN A 52 11.51 -12.89 -5.00
C GLN A 52 12.59 -13.27 -3.98
N ASN A 53 13.55 -12.38 -3.73
CA ASN A 53 14.64 -12.61 -2.77
C ASN A 53 14.11 -12.82 -1.36
N TRP A 54 13.17 -11.98 -0.93
CA TRP A 54 12.48 -12.11 0.36
C TRP A 54 11.75 -13.45 0.46
N CYS A 55 11.01 -13.85 -0.57
CA CYS A 55 10.30 -15.13 -0.59
C CYS A 55 11.27 -16.32 -0.45
N ASN A 56 12.38 -16.30 -1.20
CA ASN A 56 13.40 -17.34 -1.12
C ASN A 56 14.05 -17.42 0.27
N ALA A 57 14.33 -16.27 0.88
CA ALA A 57 14.92 -16.20 2.22
C ALA A 57 13.98 -16.72 3.32
N ASN A 58 12.66 -16.67 3.10
CA ASN A 58 11.63 -17.08 4.06
C ASN A 58 11.05 -18.48 3.76
N GLY A 59 11.76 -19.30 2.97
CA GLY A 59 11.41 -20.70 2.77
C GLY A 59 10.21 -20.93 1.83
N GLY A 60 9.85 -19.94 1.01
CA GLY A 60 8.84 -20.13 -0.03
C GLY A 60 9.29 -21.15 -1.08
N SER A 61 8.33 -21.83 -1.72
CA SER A 61 8.64 -22.76 -2.80
C SER A 61 9.14 -22.01 -4.04
N THR A 62 9.90 -22.69 -4.91
CA THR A 62 10.42 -22.09 -6.15
C THR A 62 9.29 -21.47 -7.00
N ASN A 63 8.15 -22.15 -7.16
CA ASN A 63 7.02 -21.62 -7.92
C ASN A 63 6.40 -20.38 -7.24
N GLU A 64 6.30 -20.36 -5.91
CA GLU A 64 5.81 -19.19 -5.20
C GLU A 64 6.75 -18.00 -5.41
N CYS A 65 8.06 -18.20 -5.23
CA CYS A 65 9.02 -17.10 -5.25
C CYS A 65 9.38 -16.60 -6.65
N THR A 66 9.28 -17.44 -7.68
CA THR A 66 9.66 -17.06 -9.06
C THR A 66 8.47 -16.67 -9.93
N ILE A 67 7.26 -17.15 -9.61
CA ILE A 67 6.06 -16.90 -10.41
C ILE A 67 5.03 -16.14 -9.59
N LEU A 68 4.58 -16.70 -8.47
CA LEU A 68 3.41 -16.18 -7.78
C LEU A 68 3.64 -14.78 -7.20
N TYR A 69 4.62 -14.62 -6.31
CA TYR A 69 4.87 -13.35 -5.62
C TYR A 69 5.35 -12.24 -6.58
N PRO A 70 6.29 -12.48 -7.51
CA PRO A 70 6.67 -11.48 -8.49
C PRO A 70 5.49 -11.07 -9.37
N THR A 71 4.72 -12.02 -9.90
CA THR A 71 3.57 -11.67 -10.76
C THR A 71 2.51 -10.91 -9.98
N PHE A 72 2.20 -11.36 -8.76
CA PHE A 72 1.29 -10.67 -7.85
C PHE A 72 1.70 -9.20 -7.65
N PHE A 73 2.97 -8.99 -7.33
CA PHE A 73 3.48 -7.65 -7.10
C PHE A 73 3.49 -6.80 -8.38
N THR A 74 3.88 -7.37 -9.52
CA THR A 74 3.79 -6.67 -10.82
C THR A 74 2.36 -6.38 -11.24
N GLY A 75 1.38 -7.19 -10.83
CA GLY A 75 -0.05 -6.93 -11.05
C GLY A 75 -0.50 -5.69 -10.29
N ILE A 76 -0.14 -5.58 -9.01
CA ILE A 76 -0.39 -4.38 -8.19
C ILE A 76 0.25 -3.15 -8.82
N LEU A 77 1.54 -3.22 -9.17
CA LEU A 77 2.23 -2.12 -9.84
C LEU A 77 1.61 -1.77 -11.19
N GLY A 78 1.21 -2.77 -11.96
CA GLY A 78 0.51 -2.59 -13.22
C GLY A 78 -0.75 -1.75 -13.04
N THR A 79 -1.50 -1.96 -11.96
CA THR A 79 -2.64 -1.08 -11.65
C THR A 79 -2.18 0.35 -11.35
N PHE A 80 -1.14 0.53 -10.53
CA PHE A 80 -0.58 1.85 -10.22
C PHE A 80 -0.11 2.63 -11.47
N LEU A 81 0.46 1.94 -12.45
CA LEU A 81 1.01 2.56 -13.66
C LEU A 81 -0.03 2.87 -14.75
N ASN A 82 -1.23 2.26 -14.70
CA ASN A 82 -2.21 2.33 -15.78
C ASN A 82 -3.45 3.19 -15.46
N ASP A 83 -3.54 3.76 -14.27
CA ASP A 83 -4.67 4.60 -13.85
C ASP A 83 -4.17 5.85 -13.10
N THR A 84 -5.07 6.79 -12.83
CA THR A 84 -4.79 7.99 -12.05
C THR A 84 -4.68 7.65 -10.56
N ALA A 85 -3.85 8.41 -9.83
CA ALA A 85 -3.75 8.30 -8.38
C ALA A 85 -5.13 8.39 -7.68
N GLN A 86 -6.00 9.30 -8.14
CA GLN A 86 -7.35 9.45 -7.61
C GLN A 86 -8.21 8.19 -7.80
N ALA A 87 -8.21 7.60 -8.99
CA ALA A 87 -9.01 6.42 -9.29
C ALA A 87 -8.54 5.22 -8.44
N GLN A 88 -7.24 5.00 -8.37
CA GLN A 88 -6.64 3.92 -7.56
C GLN A 88 -6.94 4.08 -6.08
N CYS A 89 -6.78 5.28 -5.54
CA CYS A 89 -7.07 5.55 -4.14
C CYS A 89 -8.57 5.49 -3.82
N SER A 90 -9.44 5.72 -4.80
CA SER A 90 -10.88 5.52 -4.65
C SER A 90 -11.24 4.02 -4.67
N GLU A 91 -10.62 3.23 -5.55
CA GLU A 91 -10.81 1.78 -5.59
C GLU A 91 -10.29 1.09 -4.33
N LEU A 92 -9.13 1.51 -3.81
CA LEU A 92 -8.60 1.11 -2.51
C LEU A 92 -9.39 1.68 -1.33
N THR A 93 -10.48 2.41 -1.57
CA THR A 93 -11.38 2.98 -0.55
C THR A 93 -10.75 4.06 0.36
N TYR A 94 -9.57 4.59 0.02
CA TYR A 94 -8.97 5.74 0.72
C TYR A 94 -9.70 7.04 0.41
N CYS A 95 -10.10 7.21 -0.85
CA CYS A 95 -10.86 8.36 -1.31
C CYS A 95 -12.34 7.99 -1.43
N GLN A 96 -13.23 8.88 -0.99
CA GLN A 96 -14.64 8.75 -1.34
C GLN A 96 -14.75 8.79 -2.87
N ASN A 97 -15.67 8.00 -3.43
CA ASN A 97 -16.04 8.03 -4.85
C ASN A 97 -16.70 9.37 -5.20
N THR A 98 -15.93 10.46 -5.16
CA THR A 98 -16.23 11.65 -5.91
C THR A 98 -15.89 11.29 -7.35
N TYR A 99 -16.87 10.70 -8.06
CA TYR A 99 -16.94 10.80 -9.51
C TYR A 99 -17.13 12.28 -9.86
N ALA A 100 -16.10 13.09 -9.62
CA ALA A 100 -15.96 14.36 -10.28
C ALA A 100 -15.51 13.99 -11.70
N SER A 101 -16.49 13.98 -12.60
CA SER A 101 -16.23 14.44 -13.95
C SER A 101 -15.40 15.71 -13.84
N ASP A 102 -14.12 15.64 -14.19
CA ASP A 102 -13.48 16.56 -15.13
C ASP A 102 -11.95 16.44 -15.04
N SER A 103 -11.36 16.23 -16.21
CA SER A 103 -9.93 16.25 -16.51
C SER A 103 -9.06 15.24 -15.76
N ALA A 104 -8.78 14.12 -16.44
CA ALA A 104 -7.45 13.52 -16.37
C ALA A 104 -6.43 14.63 -16.68
N SER A 105 -5.83 15.23 -15.66
CA SER A 105 -4.59 15.95 -15.85
C SER A 105 -3.53 14.89 -16.04
N PRO A 106 -2.87 14.80 -17.21
CA PRO A 106 -1.70 13.95 -17.33
C PRO A 106 -0.74 14.34 -16.20
N PHE A 107 -0.21 13.33 -15.51
CA PHE A 107 0.85 13.49 -14.53
C PHE A 107 1.92 14.42 -15.15
N SER A 108 2.01 15.63 -14.64
CA SER A 108 3.07 16.57 -14.99
C SER A 108 4.01 16.55 -13.80
N PRO A 109 5.14 15.82 -13.88
CA PRO A 109 6.06 15.75 -12.77
C PRO A 109 6.53 17.17 -12.45
N PRO A 110 6.39 17.67 -11.22
CA PRO A 110 7.27 18.72 -10.78
C PRO A 110 8.69 18.11 -10.68
N THR A 111 9.68 19.00 -10.73
CA THR A 111 10.93 18.93 -9.95
C THR A 111 11.07 17.73 -8.99
N PRO A 112 12.28 17.13 -8.85
CA PRO A 112 12.50 15.91 -8.10
C PRO A 112 11.68 15.84 -6.81
N ILE A 113 10.68 14.96 -6.81
CA ILE A 113 9.79 14.77 -5.67
C ILE A 113 10.62 14.09 -4.58
N GLU A 114 10.54 14.61 -3.35
CA GLU A 114 11.01 13.87 -2.18
C GLU A 114 10.08 12.67 -1.97
N HIS A 115 10.53 11.46 -2.31
CA HIS A 115 9.71 10.24 -2.27
C HIS A 115 9.44 9.73 -0.84
N CYS A 116 10.33 10.04 0.10
CA CYS A 116 10.30 9.48 1.45
C CYS A 116 9.10 9.94 2.27
N THR A 117 8.77 11.23 2.25
CA THR A 117 7.64 11.79 3.03
C THR A 117 6.28 11.23 2.59
N PRO A 118 5.91 11.22 1.30
CA PRO A 118 4.66 10.60 0.84
C PRO A 118 4.55 9.13 1.22
N CYS A 119 5.63 8.35 1.07
CA CYS A 119 5.64 6.95 1.49
C CYS A 119 5.41 6.80 2.99
N LYS A 120 6.12 7.56 3.82
CA LYS A 120 5.97 7.47 5.28
C LYS A 120 4.57 7.82 5.74
N ASN A 121 3.96 8.84 5.15
CA ASN A 121 2.59 9.23 5.49
C ASN A 121 1.60 8.13 5.12
N TYR A 122 1.71 7.55 3.93
CA TYR A 122 0.89 6.43 3.49
C TYR A 122 1.06 5.19 4.38
N MET A 123 2.31 4.78 4.66
CA MET A 123 2.59 3.63 5.51
C MET A 123 2.13 3.84 6.97
N THR A 124 2.20 5.09 7.46
CA THR A 124 1.65 5.44 8.79
C THR A 124 0.13 5.29 8.81
N ASP A 125 -0.56 5.79 7.78
CA ASP A 125 -2.01 5.68 7.67
C ASP A 125 -2.44 4.22 7.54
N LEU A 126 -1.78 3.45 6.67
CA LEU A 126 -2.05 2.03 6.48
C LEU A 126 -1.82 1.22 7.78
N ALA A 127 -0.75 1.51 8.53
CA ALA A 127 -0.48 0.88 9.82
C ALA A 127 -1.55 1.24 10.87
N ASN A 128 -2.04 2.49 10.87
CA ASN A 128 -3.13 2.91 11.77
C ASN A 128 -4.48 2.28 11.38
N ILE A 129 -4.76 2.15 10.08
CA ILE A 129 -5.95 1.44 9.58
C ILE A 129 -5.87 -0.04 10.02
N ALA A 130 -4.74 -0.71 9.81
CA ALA A 130 -4.55 -2.09 10.25
C ALA A 130 -4.78 -2.29 11.77
N LYS A 131 -4.41 -1.30 12.60
CA LYS A 131 -4.58 -1.35 14.06
C LYS A 131 -5.99 -1.02 14.54
N PHE A 132 -6.61 -0.01 13.93
CA PHE A 132 -7.78 0.67 14.52
C PHE A 132 -9.04 0.59 13.65
N ASP A 133 -8.91 0.20 12.38
CA ASP A 133 -10.03 -0.01 11.45
C ASP A 133 -9.82 -1.29 10.61
N PRO A 134 -9.96 -2.47 11.23
CA PRO A 134 -9.76 -3.75 10.53
C PRO A 134 -10.78 -3.98 9.41
N THR A 135 -11.94 -3.33 9.45
CA THR A 135 -12.94 -3.43 8.37
C THR A 135 -12.46 -2.70 7.13
N HIS A 136 -11.92 -1.49 7.28
CA HIS A 136 -11.31 -0.75 6.18
C HIS A 136 -10.04 -1.46 5.67
N PHE A 137 -9.22 -2.00 6.56
CA PHE A 137 -8.05 -2.79 6.16
C PHE A 137 -8.43 -3.99 5.28
N HIS A 138 -9.48 -4.74 5.65
CA HIS A 138 -9.96 -5.87 4.86
C HIS A 138 -10.40 -5.46 3.43
N GLN A 139 -11.00 -4.27 3.28
CA GLN A 139 -11.37 -3.73 1.97
C GLN A 139 -10.13 -3.42 1.12
N ILE A 140 -9.14 -2.72 1.70
CA ILE A 140 -7.86 -2.43 1.05
C ILE A 140 -7.16 -3.73 0.63
N TYR A 141 -7.07 -4.70 1.55
CA TYR A 141 -6.43 -5.99 1.33
C TYR A 141 -7.10 -6.78 0.19
N THR A 142 -8.44 -6.82 0.20
CA THR A 142 -9.21 -7.50 -0.85
C THR A 142 -8.98 -6.89 -2.23
N VAL A 143 -8.94 -5.55 -2.33
CA VAL A 143 -8.65 -4.85 -3.58
C VAL A 143 -7.23 -5.12 -4.06
N ALA A 144 -6.23 -5.03 -3.17
CA ALA A 144 -4.84 -5.34 -3.50
C ALA A 144 -4.66 -6.78 -3.99
N ILE A 145 -5.35 -7.75 -3.39
CA ILE A 145 -5.35 -9.13 -3.88
C ILE A 145 -5.92 -9.24 -5.29
N ASN A 146 -7.04 -8.55 -5.55
CA ASN A 146 -7.67 -8.58 -6.87
C ASN A 146 -6.72 -8.02 -7.93
N TRP A 147 -6.05 -6.90 -7.64
CA TRP A 147 -5.05 -6.34 -8.55
C TRP A 147 -3.89 -7.30 -8.81
N GLY A 148 -3.30 -7.87 -7.75
CA GLY A 148 -2.17 -8.76 -7.90
C GLY A 148 -2.50 -10.09 -8.58
N CYS A 149 -3.67 -10.66 -8.32
CA CYS A 149 -4.07 -11.93 -8.92
C CYS A 149 -4.73 -11.80 -10.30
N ALA A 150 -5.23 -10.61 -10.69
CA ALA A 150 -5.93 -10.42 -11.96
C ALA A 150 -5.04 -10.67 -13.18
N GLY A 151 -3.74 -10.39 -13.10
CA GLY A 151 -2.79 -10.56 -14.20
C GLY A 151 -2.31 -11.99 -14.45
N LEU A 152 -2.71 -12.95 -13.60
CA LEU A 152 -2.27 -14.34 -13.69
C LEU A 152 -3.16 -15.17 -14.65
N PRO A 153 -2.61 -16.19 -15.34
CA PRO A 153 -3.44 -17.15 -16.06
C PRO A 153 -4.38 -17.89 -15.10
N ASN A 154 -5.51 -18.39 -15.61
CA ASN A 154 -6.63 -18.87 -14.79
C ASN A 154 -6.28 -19.88 -13.68
N PHE A 155 -5.29 -20.76 -13.91
CA PHE A 155 -4.90 -21.75 -12.91
C PHE A 155 -4.11 -21.10 -11.77
N GLU A 156 -3.09 -20.30 -12.11
CA GLU A 156 -2.25 -19.55 -11.19
C GLU A 156 -3.05 -18.47 -10.45
N GLN A 157 -4.04 -17.87 -11.11
CA GLN A 157 -4.96 -16.91 -10.49
C GLN A 157 -5.77 -17.56 -9.36
N LYS A 158 -6.28 -18.78 -9.55
CA LYS A 158 -6.96 -19.52 -8.48
C LYS A 158 -6.03 -19.84 -7.33
N ALA A 159 -4.80 -20.28 -7.63
CA ALA A 159 -3.79 -20.52 -6.61
C ALA A 159 -3.43 -19.24 -5.84
N CYS A 160 -3.34 -18.11 -6.54
CA CYS A 160 -3.10 -16.79 -5.97
C CYS A 160 -4.21 -16.38 -5.01
N TYR A 161 -5.47 -16.44 -5.44
CA TYR A 161 -6.59 -16.15 -4.55
C TYR A 161 -6.65 -17.11 -3.37
N SER A 162 -6.41 -18.40 -3.58
CA SER A 162 -6.40 -19.39 -2.50
C SER A 162 -5.29 -19.14 -1.48
N LYS A 163 -4.13 -18.63 -1.93
CA LYS A 163 -3.04 -18.24 -1.05
C LYS A 163 -3.43 -16.99 -0.28
N PHE A 164 -3.68 -15.88 -0.97
CA PHE A 164 -3.78 -14.58 -0.31
C PHE A 164 -5.11 -14.32 0.39
N ARG A 165 -6.24 -14.89 -0.06
CA ARG A 165 -7.56 -14.71 0.62
C ARG A 165 -7.77 -15.62 1.83
N ASN A 166 -6.74 -16.30 2.32
CA ASN A 166 -6.83 -17.06 3.56
C ASN A 166 -6.72 -16.10 4.75
N ASP A 167 -7.64 -16.22 5.71
CA ASP A 167 -7.67 -15.46 6.98
C ASP A 167 -6.32 -15.45 7.71
N ASP A 168 -5.56 -16.54 7.70
CA ASP A 168 -4.24 -16.62 8.32
C ASP A 168 -3.23 -15.70 7.64
N ASN A 169 -3.32 -15.57 6.31
CA ASN A 169 -2.45 -14.67 5.55
C ASN A 169 -2.87 -13.21 5.71
N GLU A 170 -4.18 -12.91 5.65
CA GLU A 170 -4.67 -11.57 5.92
C GLU A 170 -4.24 -11.12 7.33
N LYS A 171 -4.42 -11.99 8.33
CA LYS A 171 -3.98 -11.72 9.70
C LYS A 171 -2.47 -11.48 9.79
N SER A 172 -1.66 -12.34 9.16
CA SER A 172 -0.20 -12.19 9.17
C SER A 172 0.24 -10.87 8.54
N ILE A 173 -0.40 -10.47 7.43
CA ILE A 173 -0.14 -9.18 6.78
C ILE A 173 -0.62 -8.02 7.63
N THR A 174 -1.79 -8.11 8.25
CA THR A 174 -2.33 -7.09 9.17
C THR A 174 -1.37 -6.86 10.33
N ASP A 175 -0.92 -7.94 10.99
CA ASP A 175 0.00 -7.87 12.12
C ASP A 175 1.35 -7.28 11.72
N PHE A 176 1.87 -7.65 10.54
CA PHE A 176 3.10 -7.09 9.99
C PHE A 176 2.97 -5.59 9.71
N ILE A 177 1.93 -5.18 8.98
CA ILE A 177 1.70 -3.78 8.62
C ILE A 177 1.42 -2.92 9.85
N ALA A 178 0.72 -3.46 10.85
CA ALA A 178 0.54 -2.78 12.12
C ALA A 178 1.87 -2.60 12.87
N SER A 179 2.83 -3.51 12.74
CA SER A 179 4.06 -3.48 13.55
C SER A 179 5.26 -2.81 12.87
N ILE A 180 5.30 -2.73 11.54
CA ILE A 180 6.43 -2.16 10.81
C ILE A 180 6.58 -0.66 11.07
N ASP A 181 7.81 -0.18 11.23
CA ASP A 181 8.10 1.25 11.24
C ASP A 181 7.91 1.81 9.82
N PRO A 182 7.12 2.88 9.64
CA PRO A 182 6.87 3.46 8.33
C PRO A 182 8.14 3.86 7.57
N LYS A 183 9.20 4.28 8.27
CA LYS A 183 10.48 4.63 7.63
C LYS A 183 11.17 3.38 7.10
N ASP A 184 11.25 2.33 7.92
CA ASP A 184 11.90 1.07 7.52
C ASP A 184 11.18 0.44 6.31
N ALA A 185 9.83 0.51 6.28
CA ALA A 185 9.05 0.08 5.12
C ALA A 185 9.41 0.87 3.85
N CYS A 186 9.56 2.19 3.98
CA CYS A 186 9.87 3.06 2.86
C CYS A 186 11.32 2.95 2.37
N GLU A 187 12.27 2.67 3.26
CA GLU A 187 13.65 2.32 2.91
C GLU A 187 13.70 0.99 2.13
N TRP A 188 12.93 -0.02 2.57
CA TRP A 188 12.84 -1.29 1.83
C TRP A 188 12.25 -1.12 0.43
N LEU A 189 11.37 -0.14 0.25
CA LEU A 189 10.77 0.22 -1.04
C LEU A 189 11.57 1.27 -1.83
N TYR A 190 12.75 1.69 -1.37
CA TYR A 190 13.61 2.69 -2.03
C TYR A 190 12.99 4.10 -2.17
N PHE A 191 11.99 4.44 -1.35
CA PHE A 191 11.45 5.81 -1.25
C PHE A 191 12.29 6.68 -0.31
N CYS A 192 12.94 6.02 0.64
CA CYS A 192 13.97 6.54 1.53
C CYS A 192 15.25 5.69 1.28
#